data_AF-A0A0J5YLG4-F1
#
_entry.id   AF-A0A0J5YLG4-F1
#
_cell.length_a   1.000
_cell.length_b   1.000
_cell.length_c   1.000
_cell.angle_alpha   90.00
_cell.angle_beta   90.00
_cell.angle_gamma   90.00
#
_symmetry.space_group_name_H-M   'P 1'
#
loop_
_entity.id
_entity.type
_entity.pdbx_description
1 polymer ?
#
loop_
_entity_poly.entity_id
_entity_poly.type
_entity_poly.pdbx_seq_one_letter_code
_entity_poly.pdbx_strand_id
1 'polypeptide(L)'
;DDRPFLARLSLFDWLFALALVVGAGYALAHYNAHMDYYDKAVMIGTVPALITLGWRWKPARLMMASIAVLSLLSIQIYQGDLARADSAFFLKYFLSSQSAILWMSALFVLATIFYWIGLLARSQTGAAIGQKLTWVAVLMGFTGLMVRWYESYLIGADVGHIPVSNLYEVFVLFSLITALLYLYYEGHYGTRALGAFVLLVISAAVGFLMWYSVARDAQQIQPLVPALQSWWMKIHVPANFIGYGSFALS
;
A
#
# COMPACT_ATOMS: atom_id res chain seq x y z
N ASP A 1 6.64 14.48 30.40
CA ASP A 1 5.59 13.52 30.79
C ASP A 1 6.25 12.16 30.87
N ASP A 2 6.50 11.68 32.08
CA ASP A 2 7.39 10.53 32.36
C ASP A 2 6.62 9.22 32.55
N ARG A 3 5.31 9.24 32.27
CA ARG A 3 4.46 8.04 32.34
C ARG A 3 4.97 6.95 31.38
N PRO A 4 4.86 5.66 31.74
CA PRO A 4 5.18 4.56 30.82
C PRO A 4 4.43 4.69 29.49
N PHE A 5 5.03 4.26 28.38
CA PHE A 5 4.46 4.40 27.02
C PHE A 5 3.00 3.95 26.93
N LEU A 6 2.67 2.80 27.55
CA LEU A 6 1.31 2.24 27.58
C LEU A 6 0.30 3.13 28.33
N ALA A 7 0.74 3.88 29.34
CA ALA A 7 -0.10 4.80 30.11
C ALA A 7 -0.38 6.13 29.37
N ARG A 8 0.26 6.36 28.22
CA ARG A 8 0.01 7.50 27.33
C ARG A 8 -0.96 7.15 26.20
N LEU A 9 -1.37 5.90 26.08
CA LEU A 9 -2.30 5.45 25.04
C LEU A 9 -3.71 5.95 25.33
N SER A 10 -4.34 6.52 24.30
CA SER A 10 -5.72 6.99 24.34
C SER A 10 -6.72 5.83 24.16
N LEU A 11 -7.99 6.06 24.46
CA LEU A 11 -9.07 5.10 24.16
C LEU A 11 -9.09 4.71 22.68
N PHE A 12 -8.85 5.66 21.77
CA PHE A 12 -8.78 5.40 20.33
C PHE A 12 -7.62 4.48 19.94
N ASP A 13 -6.51 4.49 20.68
CA ASP A 13 -5.39 3.57 20.45
C ASP A 13 -5.77 2.13 20.78
N TRP A 14 -6.54 1.95 21.86
CA TRP A 14 -7.07 0.64 22.25
C TRP A 14 -8.19 0.16 21.34
N LEU A 15 -9.10 1.04 20.91
CA LEU A 15 -10.13 0.70 19.93
C LEU A 15 -9.53 0.25 18.59
N PHE A 16 -8.49 0.94 18.13
CA PHE A 16 -7.75 0.54 16.93
C PHE A 16 -7.11 -0.85 17.10
N ALA A 17 -6.48 -1.10 18.26
CA ALA A 17 -5.90 -2.41 18.54
C ALA A 17 -6.96 -3.51 18.59
N LEU A 18 -8.07 -3.27 19.27
CA LEU A 18 -9.20 -4.18 19.34
C LEU A 18 -9.75 -4.52 17.95
N ALA A 19 -9.90 -3.52 17.07
CA ALA A 19 -10.37 -3.73 15.71
C ALA A 19 -9.45 -4.69 14.92
N LEU A 20 -8.12 -4.53 15.04
CA LEU A 20 -7.15 -5.44 14.41
C LEU A 20 -7.23 -6.86 14.98
N VAL A 21 -7.32 -7.00 16.31
CA VAL A 21 -7.44 -8.31 16.96
C VAL A 21 -8.75 -9.01 16.56
N VAL A 22 -9.88 -8.29 16.55
CA VAL A 22 -11.17 -8.82 16.15
C VAL A 22 -11.17 -9.22 14.67
N GLY A 23 -10.60 -8.40 13.79
CA GLY A 23 -10.47 -8.72 12.36
C GLY A 23 -9.64 -9.99 12.12
N ALA A 24 -8.48 -10.11 12.75
CA ALA A 24 -7.64 -11.31 12.65
C ALA A 24 -8.32 -12.54 13.29
N GLY A 25 -8.99 -12.35 14.44
CA GLY A 25 -9.75 -13.40 15.11
C GLY A 25 -10.90 -13.92 14.25
N TYR A 26 -11.64 -13.02 13.58
CA TYR A 26 -12.67 -13.39 12.61
C TYR A 26 -12.08 -14.21 11.45
N ALA A 27 -10.96 -13.77 10.89
CA ALA A 27 -10.28 -14.46 9.81
C ALA A 27 -9.82 -15.87 10.22
N LEU A 28 -9.23 -16.02 11.41
CA LEU A 28 -8.85 -17.32 11.97
C LEU A 28 -10.08 -18.19 12.26
N ALA A 29 -11.18 -17.64 12.76
CA ALA A 29 -12.35 -18.44 13.08
C ALA A 29 -13.04 -19.01 11.82
N HIS A 30 -13.11 -18.24 10.74
CA HIS A 30 -13.86 -18.63 9.53
C HIS A 30 -12.99 -19.24 8.43
N TYR A 31 -11.73 -18.82 8.29
CA TYR A 31 -10.88 -19.20 7.16
C TYR A 31 -9.68 -20.07 7.53
N ASN A 32 -9.52 -20.47 8.80
CA ASN A 32 -8.40 -21.32 9.26
C ASN A 32 -8.26 -22.65 8.49
N ALA A 33 -9.35 -23.20 7.96
CA ALA A 33 -9.32 -24.41 7.13
C ALA A 33 -8.62 -24.20 5.77
N HIS A 34 -8.55 -22.95 5.28
CA HIS A 34 -7.93 -22.57 4.01
C HIS A 34 -6.53 -21.95 4.19
N MET A 35 -6.03 -21.88 5.43
CA MET A 35 -4.75 -21.27 5.76
C MET A 35 -3.76 -22.35 6.18
N ASP A 36 -2.54 -22.27 5.64
CA ASP A 36 -1.44 -23.10 6.11
C ASP A 36 -0.87 -22.57 7.45
N TYR A 37 0.14 -23.25 7.99
CA TYR A 37 0.78 -22.82 9.24
C TYR A 37 1.50 -21.47 9.10
N TYR A 38 2.09 -21.19 7.93
CA TYR A 38 2.80 -19.95 7.67
C TYR A 38 1.85 -18.76 7.58
N ASP A 39 0.69 -18.91 6.91
CA ASP A 39 -0.33 -17.87 6.80
C ASP A 39 -0.86 -17.46 8.19
N LYS A 40 -1.08 -18.45 9.07
CA LYS A 40 -1.48 -18.21 10.47
C LYS A 40 -0.39 -17.49 11.25
N ALA A 41 0.87 -17.92 11.12
CA ALA A 41 2.00 -17.29 11.79
C ALA A 41 2.20 -15.84 11.33
N VAL A 42 2.11 -15.57 10.03
CA VAL A 42 2.19 -14.22 9.46
C VAL A 42 1.05 -13.36 9.98
N MET A 43 -0.20 -13.85 9.99
CA MET A 43 -1.32 -13.07 10.49
C MET A 43 -1.19 -12.75 11.98
N ILE A 44 -0.86 -13.75 12.81
CA ILE A 44 -0.65 -13.57 14.25
C ILE A 44 0.51 -12.61 14.53
N GLY A 45 1.60 -12.69 13.75
CA GLY A 45 2.75 -11.78 13.89
C GLY A 45 2.48 -10.36 13.36
N THR A 46 1.66 -10.22 12.32
CA THR A 46 1.34 -8.92 11.71
C THR A 46 0.45 -8.07 12.62
N VAL A 47 -0.48 -8.67 13.37
CA VAL A 47 -1.36 -7.96 14.29
C VAL A 47 -0.60 -7.08 15.30
N PRO A 48 0.32 -7.60 16.14
CA PRO A 48 1.08 -6.77 17.07
C PRO A 48 2.00 -5.78 16.36
N ALA A 49 2.53 -6.11 15.18
CA ALA A 49 3.33 -5.18 14.39
C ALA A 49 2.51 -3.96 13.92
N LEU A 50 1.30 -4.17 13.40
CA LEU A 50 0.41 -3.09 12.96
C LEU A 50 -0.17 -2.29 14.13
N ILE A 51 -0.45 -2.95 15.26
CA ILE A 51 -0.86 -2.27 16.50
C ILE A 51 0.24 -1.31 16.97
N THR A 52 1.48 -1.81 17.08
CA THR A 52 2.61 -0.97 17.53
C THR A 52 2.91 0.15 16.54
N LEU A 53 2.80 -0.11 15.23
CA LEU A 53 2.90 0.92 14.19
C LEU A 53 1.82 1.99 14.35
N GLY A 54 0.55 1.61 14.51
CA GLY A 54 -0.55 2.56 14.70
C GLY A 54 -0.47 3.36 16.01
N TRP A 55 0.09 2.78 17.06
CA TRP A 55 0.36 3.47 18.32
C TRP A 55 1.49 4.49 18.21
N ARG A 56 2.55 4.19 17.46
CA ARG A 56 3.71 5.07 17.28
C ARG A 56 3.50 6.11 16.19
N TRP A 57 2.80 5.76 15.11
CA TRP A 57 2.53 6.62 13.97
C TRP A 57 1.02 6.77 13.76
N LYS A 58 0.44 7.74 14.46
CA LYS A 58 -1.02 7.93 14.53
C LYS A 58 -1.72 8.06 13.17
N PRO A 59 -1.17 8.75 12.15
CA PRO A 59 -1.78 8.84 10.82
C PRO A 59 -1.93 7.49 10.11
N ALA A 60 -1.05 6.53 10.39
CA ALA A 60 -1.10 5.19 9.77
C ALA A 60 -2.40 4.44 10.09
N ARG A 61 -3.05 4.74 11.22
CA ARG A 61 -4.33 4.12 11.63
C ARG A 61 -5.45 4.40 10.63
N LEU A 62 -5.62 5.67 10.27
CA LEU A 62 -6.63 6.06 9.30
C LEU A 62 -6.30 5.49 7.92
N MET A 63 -5.02 5.48 7.55
CA MET A 63 -4.57 4.86 6.30
C MET A 63 -4.95 3.38 6.23
N MET A 64 -4.61 2.59 7.25
CA MET A 64 -4.94 1.16 7.32
C MET A 64 -6.45 0.92 7.30
N ALA A 65 -7.23 1.71 8.04
CA ALA A 65 -8.68 1.61 8.04
C ALA A 65 -9.28 1.91 6.66
N SER A 66 -8.81 2.97 5.99
CA SER A 66 -9.26 3.33 4.64
C SER A 66 -8.90 2.27 3.61
N ILE A 67 -7.69 1.71 3.66
CA ILE A 67 -7.28 0.60 2.79
C ILE A 67 -8.23 -0.58 3.00
N ALA A 68 -8.46 -0.99 4.26
CA ALA A 68 -9.35 -2.11 4.56
C ALA A 68 -10.77 -1.88 4.04
N VAL A 69 -11.35 -0.69 4.25
CA VAL A 69 -12.69 -0.33 3.78
C VAL A 69 -12.75 -0.37 2.25
N LEU A 70 -11.81 0.26 1.55
CA LEU A 70 -11.83 0.31 0.08
C LEU A 70 -11.59 -1.08 -0.55
N SER A 71 -10.69 -1.87 0.03
CA SER A 71 -10.43 -3.24 -0.43
C SER A 71 -11.65 -4.15 -0.22
N LEU A 72 -12.28 -4.13 0.96
CA LEU A 72 -13.48 -4.93 1.23
C LEU A 72 -14.67 -4.48 0.37
N LEU A 73 -14.84 -3.17 0.18
CA LEU A 73 -15.86 -2.62 -0.72
C LEU A 73 -15.63 -3.09 -2.16
N SER A 74 -14.39 -3.06 -2.64
CA SER A 74 -14.04 -3.56 -3.98
C SER A 74 -14.39 -5.04 -4.14
N ILE A 75 -14.00 -5.89 -3.17
CA ILE A 75 -14.35 -7.33 -3.13
C ILE A 75 -15.87 -7.54 -3.22
N GLN A 76 -16.66 -6.76 -2.48
CA GLN A 76 -18.12 -6.84 -2.52
C GLN A 76 -18.70 -6.46 -3.88
N ILE A 77 -18.14 -5.44 -4.55
CA ILE A 77 -18.62 -5.00 -5.87
C ILE A 77 -18.27 -6.03 -6.96
N TYR A 78 -17.17 -6.75 -6.81
CA TYR A 78 -16.75 -7.82 -7.73
C TYR A 78 -17.69 -9.02 -7.74
N GLN A 79 -18.41 -9.35 -6.65
CA GLN A 79 -19.38 -10.46 -6.60
C GLN A 79 -18.87 -11.81 -7.15
N GLY A 80 -17.55 -12.05 -7.15
CA GLY A 80 -16.94 -13.26 -7.71
C GLY A 80 -16.76 -13.26 -9.23
N ASP A 81 -17.07 -12.17 -9.94
CA ASP A 81 -16.96 -12.06 -11.39
C ASP A 81 -15.92 -11.00 -11.80
N LEU A 82 -14.82 -11.46 -12.39
CA LEU A 82 -13.72 -10.60 -12.84
C LEU A 82 -14.14 -9.61 -13.93
N ALA A 83 -15.11 -9.94 -14.79
CA ALA A 83 -15.58 -9.07 -15.88
C ALA A 83 -16.26 -7.79 -15.36
N ARG A 84 -16.61 -7.75 -14.07
CA ARG A 84 -17.14 -6.55 -13.42
C ARG A 84 -16.12 -5.43 -13.29
N ALA A 85 -14.82 -5.73 -13.41
CA ALA A 85 -13.77 -4.72 -13.52
C ALA A 85 -14.05 -3.73 -14.68
N ASP A 86 -14.63 -4.19 -15.78
CA ASP A 86 -14.85 -3.40 -17.00
C ASP A 86 -16.21 -2.69 -17.06
N SER A 87 -17.16 -3.09 -16.21
CA SER A 87 -18.55 -2.65 -16.26
C SER A 87 -19.03 -1.92 -15.01
N ALA A 88 -18.60 -2.33 -13.81
CA ALA A 88 -19.01 -1.67 -12.57
C ALA A 88 -18.28 -0.33 -12.42
N PHE A 89 -19.04 0.76 -12.35
CA PHE A 89 -18.51 2.13 -12.34
C PHE A 89 -17.33 2.34 -11.37
N PHE A 90 -17.51 1.96 -10.09
CA PHE A 90 -16.47 2.16 -9.08
C PHE A 90 -15.23 1.30 -9.32
N LEU A 91 -15.39 0.06 -9.79
CA LEU A 91 -14.24 -0.79 -10.13
C LEU A 91 -13.51 -0.19 -11.33
N LYS A 92 -14.22 0.02 -12.43
CA LYS A 92 -13.68 0.51 -13.69
C LYS A 92 -12.88 1.80 -13.54
N TYR A 93 -13.38 2.74 -12.75
CA TYR A 93 -12.77 4.06 -12.67
C TYR A 93 -11.89 4.28 -11.44
N PHE A 94 -11.98 3.47 -10.38
CA PHE A 94 -11.29 3.76 -9.12
C PHE A 94 -10.70 2.55 -8.40
N LEU A 95 -11.47 1.47 -8.25
CA LEU A 95 -11.19 0.41 -7.27
C LEU A 95 -10.66 -0.89 -7.85
N SER A 96 -10.72 -1.11 -9.17
CA SER A 96 -9.98 -2.23 -9.78
C SER A 96 -8.49 -2.04 -9.57
N SER A 97 -7.71 -3.13 -9.58
CA SER A 97 -6.27 -3.06 -9.39
C SER A 97 -5.61 -2.07 -10.36
N GLN A 98 -5.93 -2.19 -11.65
CA GLN A 98 -5.34 -1.35 -12.69
C GLN A 98 -5.72 0.12 -12.49
N SER A 99 -7.00 0.43 -12.27
CA SER A 99 -7.46 1.80 -12.13
C SER A 99 -6.94 2.46 -10.87
N ALA A 100 -6.86 1.72 -9.75
CA ALA A 100 -6.29 2.22 -8.52
C ALA A 100 -4.79 2.54 -8.64
N ILE A 101 -4.03 1.68 -9.32
CA ILE A 101 -2.59 1.91 -9.58
C ILE A 101 -2.40 3.09 -10.56
N LEU A 102 -3.27 3.27 -11.55
CA LEU A 102 -3.24 4.45 -12.43
C LEU A 102 -3.48 5.75 -11.65
N TRP A 103 -4.45 5.77 -10.73
CA TRP A 103 -4.67 6.91 -9.85
C TRP A 103 -3.48 7.18 -8.94
N MET A 104 -2.88 6.13 -8.34
CA MET A 104 -1.64 6.26 -7.58
C MET A 104 -0.56 6.97 -8.41
N SER A 105 -0.31 6.49 -9.63
CA SER A 105 0.67 7.05 -10.55
C SER A 105 0.40 8.52 -10.87
N ALA A 106 -0.84 8.86 -11.25
CA ALA A 106 -1.23 10.23 -11.56
C ALA A 106 -1.07 11.16 -10.34
N LEU A 107 -1.47 10.69 -9.15
CA LEU A 107 -1.37 11.45 -7.92
C LEU A 107 0.06 11.67 -7.47
N PHE A 108 0.98 10.71 -7.66
CA PHE A 108 2.40 10.93 -7.37
C PHE A 108 3.03 11.96 -8.30
N VAL A 109 2.73 11.91 -9.59
CA VAL A 109 3.21 12.92 -10.54
C VAL A 109 2.65 14.31 -10.19
N LEU A 110 1.37 14.40 -9.88
CA LEU A 110 0.75 15.66 -9.46
C LEU A 110 1.34 16.16 -8.13
N ALA A 111 1.55 15.28 -7.15
CA ALA A 111 2.20 15.60 -5.88
C ALA A 111 3.60 16.19 -6.11
N THR A 112 4.37 15.63 -7.04
CA THR A 112 5.69 16.13 -7.43
C THR A 112 5.63 17.59 -7.86
N ILE A 113 4.70 17.94 -8.75
CA ILE A 113 4.50 19.31 -9.21
C ILE A 113 4.21 20.23 -8.02
N PHE A 114 3.30 19.85 -7.13
CA PHE A 114 2.92 20.66 -5.98
C PHE A 114 4.05 20.82 -4.94
N TYR A 115 4.88 19.79 -4.73
CA TYR A 115 6.08 19.93 -3.90
C TYR A 115 7.09 20.89 -4.50
N TRP A 116 7.33 20.82 -5.80
CA TRP A 116 8.22 21.75 -6.49
C TRP A 116 7.69 23.19 -6.45
N ILE A 117 6.37 23.39 -6.64
CA ILE A 117 5.73 24.69 -6.43
C ILE A 117 5.94 25.15 -4.98
N GLY A 118 5.73 24.27 -4.00
CA GLY A 118 5.94 24.56 -2.59
C GLY A 118 7.37 25.00 -2.27
N LEU A 119 8.36 24.33 -2.88
CA LEU A 119 9.78 24.63 -2.70
C LEU A 119 10.20 25.94 -3.40
N LEU A 120 9.90 26.07 -4.70
CA LEU A 120 10.36 27.20 -5.52
C LEU A 120 9.62 28.50 -5.18
N ALA A 121 8.30 28.44 -5.02
CA ALA A 121 7.48 29.59 -4.67
C ALA A 121 7.44 29.84 -3.15
N ARG A 122 8.14 29.03 -2.34
CA ARG A 122 8.10 29.05 -0.86
C ARG A 122 6.66 29.00 -0.32
N SER A 123 5.79 28.29 -1.03
CA SER A 123 4.36 28.22 -0.74
C SER A 123 4.05 27.06 0.20
N GLN A 124 3.63 27.38 1.42
CA GLN A 124 3.18 26.37 2.39
C GLN A 124 1.96 25.60 1.89
N THR A 125 1.07 26.27 1.15
CA THR A 125 -0.10 25.65 0.53
C THR A 125 0.30 24.65 -0.54
N GLY A 126 1.26 24.99 -1.40
CA GLY A 126 1.76 24.08 -2.44
C GLY A 126 2.32 22.79 -1.83
N ALA A 127 3.19 22.92 -0.83
CA ALA A 127 3.76 21.77 -0.13
C ALA A 127 2.68 20.94 0.61
N ALA A 128 1.69 21.60 1.23
CA ALA A 128 0.60 20.90 1.91
C ALA A 128 -0.32 20.12 0.94
N ILE A 129 -0.56 20.65 -0.27
CA ILE A 129 -1.30 19.94 -1.32
C ILE A 129 -0.48 18.73 -1.79
N GLY A 130 0.82 18.90 -2.03
CA GLY A 130 1.73 17.80 -2.37
C GLY A 130 1.64 16.66 -1.35
N GLN A 131 1.72 16.98 -0.06
CA GLN A 131 1.56 16.02 1.03
C GLN A 131 0.24 15.26 1.00
N LYS A 132 -0.88 15.98 0.85
CA LYS A 132 -2.21 15.35 0.78
C LYS A 132 -2.31 14.42 -0.42
N LEU A 133 -1.81 14.84 -1.59
CA LEU A 133 -1.80 14.02 -2.79
C LEU A 133 -0.94 12.76 -2.61
N THR A 134 0.22 12.85 -1.96
CA THR A 134 1.06 11.68 -1.64
C THR A 134 0.33 10.70 -0.72
N TRP A 135 -0.38 11.19 0.31
CA TRP A 135 -1.19 10.33 1.17
C TRP A 135 -2.29 9.60 0.37
N VAL A 136 -3.00 10.30 -0.51
CA VAL A 136 -4.05 9.68 -1.34
C VAL A 136 -3.44 8.71 -2.36
N ALA A 137 -2.29 9.03 -2.96
CA ALA A 137 -1.58 8.13 -3.86
C ALA A 137 -1.23 6.81 -3.15
N VAL A 138 -0.70 6.90 -1.93
CA VAL A 138 -0.39 5.73 -1.10
C VAL A 138 -1.65 4.90 -0.83
N LEU A 139 -2.76 5.54 -0.48
CA LEU A 139 -4.04 4.87 -0.27
C LEU A 139 -4.48 4.11 -1.53
N MET A 140 -4.44 4.76 -2.69
CA MET A 140 -4.85 4.15 -3.97
C MET A 140 -3.94 2.98 -4.35
N GLY A 141 -2.62 3.11 -4.19
CA GLY A 141 -1.71 2.03 -4.56
C GLY A 141 -1.80 0.81 -3.65
N PHE A 142 -1.91 0.99 -2.32
CA PHE A 142 -2.15 -0.15 -1.43
C PHE A 142 -3.52 -0.78 -1.66
N THR A 143 -4.56 0.01 -1.91
CA THR A 143 -5.88 -0.51 -2.31
C THR A 143 -5.76 -1.33 -3.59
N GLY A 144 -5.05 -0.81 -4.60
CA GLY A 144 -4.80 -1.49 -5.87
C GLY A 144 -4.06 -2.82 -5.71
N LEU A 145 -3.06 -2.89 -4.82
CA LEU A 145 -2.38 -4.14 -4.49
C LEU A 145 -3.32 -5.13 -3.77
N MET A 146 -4.07 -4.69 -2.76
CA MET A 146 -5.02 -5.57 -2.05
C MET A 146 -6.10 -6.12 -2.98
N VAL A 147 -6.62 -5.29 -3.89
CA VAL A 147 -7.60 -5.72 -4.89
C VAL A 147 -6.96 -6.64 -5.92
N ARG A 148 -5.71 -6.38 -6.33
CA ARG A 148 -4.94 -7.29 -7.21
C ARG A 148 -4.80 -8.68 -6.63
N TRP A 149 -4.56 -8.76 -5.32
CA TRP A 149 -4.48 -10.03 -4.62
C TRP A 149 -5.80 -10.81 -4.79
N TYR A 150 -6.94 -10.15 -4.62
CA TYR A 150 -8.24 -10.78 -4.84
C TYR A 150 -8.50 -11.13 -6.32
N GLU A 151 -8.20 -10.22 -7.26
CA GLU A 151 -8.35 -10.46 -8.71
C GLU A 151 -7.55 -11.70 -9.16
N SER A 152 -6.36 -11.93 -8.58
CA SER A 152 -5.55 -13.12 -8.90
C SER A 152 -6.29 -14.43 -8.57
N TYR A 153 -7.07 -14.47 -7.49
CA TYR A 153 -7.90 -15.63 -7.14
C TYR A 153 -9.17 -15.75 -7.99
N LEU A 154 -9.69 -14.65 -8.53
CA LEU A 154 -10.82 -14.69 -9.47
C LEU A 154 -10.43 -15.29 -10.83
N ILE A 155 -9.16 -15.16 -11.22
CA ILE A 155 -8.64 -15.78 -12.45
C ILE A 155 -8.51 -17.30 -12.27
N GLY A 156 -7.97 -17.74 -11.14
CA GLY A 156 -7.82 -19.16 -10.82
C GLY A 156 -7.11 -19.36 -9.48
N ALA A 157 -7.44 -20.45 -8.78
CA ALA A 157 -6.82 -20.75 -7.48
C ALA A 157 -5.31 -21.04 -7.60
N ASP A 158 -4.87 -21.54 -8.76
CA ASP A 158 -3.48 -21.77 -9.15
C ASP A 158 -2.73 -20.48 -9.53
N VAL A 159 -3.47 -19.43 -9.90
CA VAL A 159 -2.94 -18.10 -10.21
C VAL A 159 -2.95 -17.19 -8.98
N GLY A 160 -3.75 -17.48 -7.96
CA GLY A 160 -3.89 -16.65 -6.77
C GLY A 160 -2.59 -16.44 -5.98
N HIS A 161 -2.14 -15.19 -5.82
CA HIS A 161 -0.92 -14.87 -5.09
C HIS A 161 -0.85 -13.47 -4.51
N ILE A 162 0.05 -13.30 -3.54
CA ILE A 162 0.38 -12.00 -2.95
C ILE A 162 1.09 -11.11 -4.00
N PRO A 163 0.69 -9.83 -4.17
CA PRO A 163 1.13 -8.97 -5.27
C PRO A 163 2.55 -8.41 -5.06
N VAL A 164 3.54 -9.31 -5.11
CA VAL A 164 4.99 -9.05 -5.05
C VAL A 164 5.75 -9.97 -6.01
N SER A 165 5.09 -10.46 -7.05
CA SER A 165 5.55 -11.62 -7.84
C SER A 165 6.13 -11.25 -9.21
N ASN A 166 5.98 -9.99 -9.65
CA ASN A 166 6.58 -9.51 -10.90
C ASN A 166 7.17 -8.10 -10.74
N LEU A 167 7.93 -7.67 -11.74
CA LEU A 167 8.62 -6.38 -11.72
C LEU A 167 7.64 -5.20 -11.61
N TYR A 168 6.45 -5.31 -12.19
CA TYR A 168 5.42 -4.27 -12.11
C TYR A 168 4.96 -4.07 -10.65
N GLU A 169 4.52 -5.13 -9.97
CA GLU A 169 4.10 -5.10 -8.57
C GLU A 169 5.20 -4.61 -7.63
N VAL A 170 6.42 -5.06 -7.90
CA VAL A 170 7.61 -4.65 -7.16
C VAL A 170 7.85 -3.14 -7.26
N PHE A 171 7.72 -2.53 -8.43
CA PHE A 171 7.88 -1.08 -8.59
C PHE A 171 6.74 -0.27 -7.95
N VAL A 172 5.52 -0.82 -7.94
CA VAL A 172 4.41 -0.25 -7.15
C VAL A 172 4.78 -0.25 -5.67
N LEU A 173 5.22 -1.39 -5.13
CA LEU A 173 5.59 -1.50 -3.72
C LEU A 173 6.76 -0.58 -3.36
N PHE A 174 7.80 -0.50 -4.20
CA PHE A 174 8.93 0.42 -4.02
C PHE A 174 8.45 1.88 -3.91
N SER A 175 7.55 2.30 -4.80
CA SER A 175 6.98 3.65 -4.80
C SER A 175 6.21 3.93 -3.51
N LEU A 176 5.38 2.97 -3.07
CA LEU A 176 4.57 3.08 -1.85
C LEU A 176 5.41 3.13 -0.58
N ILE A 177 6.41 2.26 -0.45
CA ILE A 177 7.28 2.22 0.73
C ILE A 177 8.14 3.49 0.80
N THR A 178 8.70 3.94 -0.32
CA THR A 178 9.47 5.20 -0.37
C THR A 178 8.61 6.40 0.01
N ALA A 179 7.36 6.45 -0.48
CA ALA A 179 6.40 7.49 -0.12
C ALA A 179 6.02 7.46 1.37
N LEU A 180 5.77 6.28 1.94
CA LEU A 180 5.46 6.13 3.38
C LEU A 180 6.62 6.55 4.27
N LEU A 181 7.85 6.13 3.93
CA LEU A 181 9.05 6.53 4.66
C LEU A 181 9.24 8.05 4.60
N TYR A 182 9.05 8.64 3.42
CA TYR A 182 9.08 10.10 3.27
C TYR A 182 8.03 10.80 4.14
N LEU A 183 6.76 10.36 4.10
CA LEU A 183 5.69 10.96 4.91
C LEU A 183 5.95 10.81 6.41
N TYR A 184 6.58 9.70 6.83
CA TYR A 184 7.02 9.51 8.20
C TYR A 184 8.11 10.53 8.59
N TYR A 185 9.16 10.66 7.78
CA TYR A 185 10.27 11.59 8.05
C TYR A 185 9.84 13.07 7.94
N GLU A 186 8.97 13.40 7.00
CA GLU A 186 8.36 14.73 6.87
C GLU A 186 7.66 15.13 8.18
N GLY A 187 6.86 14.21 8.75
CA GLY A 187 6.21 14.42 10.04
C GLY A 187 7.18 14.48 11.23
N HIS A 188 8.23 13.65 11.21
CA HIS A 188 9.22 13.59 12.29
C HIS A 188 10.12 14.84 12.34
N TYR A 189 10.60 15.31 11.19
CA TYR A 189 11.49 16.46 11.08
C TYR A 189 10.76 17.80 10.90
N GLY A 190 9.44 17.77 10.65
CA GLY A 190 8.62 18.97 10.52
C GLY A 190 8.91 19.81 9.26
N THR A 191 9.49 19.20 8.22
CA THR A 191 9.84 19.88 6.97
C THR A 191 9.35 19.12 5.75
N ARG A 192 8.70 19.83 4.82
CA ARG A 192 8.19 19.31 3.55
C ARG A 192 9.13 19.53 2.36
N ALA A 193 10.28 20.15 2.58
CA ALA A 193 11.18 20.55 1.49
C ALA A 193 11.77 19.35 0.74
N LEU A 194 12.02 18.24 1.45
CA LEU A 194 12.56 17.02 0.86
C LEU A 194 11.59 16.36 -0.13
N GLY A 195 10.28 16.64 -0.03
CA GLY A 195 9.26 16.04 -0.90
C GLY A 195 9.51 16.30 -2.37
N ALA A 196 10.03 17.47 -2.73
CA ALA A 196 10.32 17.80 -4.12
C ALA A 196 11.34 16.83 -4.74
N PHE A 197 12.35 16.41 -3.98
CA PHE A 197 13.40 15.52 -4.45
C PHE A 197 12.98 14.05 -4.38
N VAL A 198 12.37 13.63 -3.27
CA VAL A 198 11.93 12.24 -3.10
C VAL A 198 10.87 11.88 -4.14
N LEU A 199 9.93 12.78 -4.41
CA LEU A 199 8.88 12.52 -5.39
C LEU A 199 9.39 12.48 -6.83
N LEU A 200 10.60 13.00 -7.14
CA LEU A 200 11.23 12.76 -8.44
C LEU A 200 11.67 11.30 -8.59
N VAL A 201 12.25 10.70 -7.55
CA VAL A 201 12.62 9.28 -7.54
C VAL A 201 11.38 8.41 -7.73
N ILE A 202 10.31 8.72 -6.98
CA ILE A 202 9.03 8.03 -7.10
C ILE A 202 8.42 8.23 -8.50
N SER A 203 8.46 9.44 -9.05
CA SER A 203 7.95 9.73 -10.39
C SER A 203 8.74 9.02 -11.48
N ALA A 204 10.05 8.87 -11.33
CA ALA A 204 10.86 8.07 -12.25
C ALA A 204 10.48 6.59 -12.19
N ALA A 205 10.26 6.04 -11.00
CA ALA A 205 9.76 4.68 -10.81
C ALA A 205 8.36 4.49 -11.42
N VAL A 206 7.46 5.46 -11.25
CA VAL A 206 6.14 5.49 -11.90
C VAL A 206 6.27 5.59 -13.42
N GLY A 207 7.18 6.42 -13.94
CA GLY A 207 7.44 6.52 -15.38
C GLY A 207 7.90 5.19 -15.96
N PHE A 208 8.81 4.50 -15.26
CA PHE A 208 9.21 3.13 -15.62
C PHE A 208 8.03 2.16 -15.54
N LEU A 209 7.22 2.21 -14.48
CA LEU A 209 6.03 1.38 -14.30
C LEU A 209 5.07 1.52 -15.49
N MET A 210 4.78 2.76 -15.92
CA MET A 210 3.89 3.07 -17.04
C MET A 210 4.47 2.61 -18.38
N TRP A 211 5.77 2.84 -18.60
CA TRP A 211 6.44 2.34 -19.81
C TRP A 211 6.45 0.81 -19.86
N TYR A 212 6.82 0.16 -18.76
CA TYR A 212 6.91 -1.30 -18.66
C TYR A 212 5.55 -1.96 -18.84
N SER A 213 4.50 -1.35 -18.27
CA SER A 213 3.10 -1.65 -18.53
C SER A 213 2.80 -1.73 -20.03
N VAL A 214 2.99 -0.62 -20.75
CA VAL A 214 2.61 -0.52 -22.17
C VAL A 214 3.50 -1.37 -23.07
N ALA A 215 4.81 -1.41 -22.79
CA ALA A 215 5.78 -2.09 -23.65
C ALA A 215 5.80 -3.62 -23.48
N ARG A 216 5.37 -4.13 -22.32
CA ARG A 216 5.47 -5.56 -21.98
C ARG A 216 4.14 -6.19 -21.55
N ASP A 217 3.03 -5.45 -21.58
CA ASP A 217 1.71 -5.90 -21.10
C ASP A 217 1.76 -6.45 -19.66
N ALA A 218 2.61 -5.83 -18.83
CA ALA A 218 3.01 -6.32 -17.51
C ALA A 218 1.93 -6.16 -16.43
N GLN A 219 0.82 -5.49 -16.73
CA GLN A 219 -0.33 -5.34 -15.84
C GLN A 219 -1.13 -6.63 -15.74
N GLN A 220 -1.02 -7.52 -16.73
CA GLN A 220 -1.68 -8.81 -16.71
C GLN A 220 -1.17 -9.65 -15.55
N ILE A 221 -2.10 -10.31 -14.85
CA ILE A 221 -1.76 -11.26 -13.80
C ILE A 221 -1.40 -12.57 -14.49
N GLN A 222 -0.15 -12.98 -14.36
CA GLN A 222 0.37 -14.21 -14.96
C GLN A 222 0.62 -15.26 -13.87
N PRO A 223 0.54 -16.57 -14.19
CA PRO A 223 0.95 -17.62 -13.27
C PRO A 223 2.42 -17.44 -12.85
N LEU A 224 2.75 -17.71 -11.58
CA LEU A 224 4.14 -17.55 -11.13
C LEU A 224 5.03 -18.63 -11.78
N VAL A 225 6.21 -18.20 -12.21
CA VAL A 225 7.26 -19.15 -12.62
C VAL A 225 7.73 -20.00 -11.42
N PRO A 226 8.16 -21.25 -11.62
CA PRO A 226 8.47 -22.18 -10.53
C PRO A 226 9.51 -21.65 -9.51
N ALA A 227 10.45 -20.82 -9.94
CA ALA A 227 11.45 -20.20 -9.06
C ALA A 227 10.86 -19.19 -8.05
N LEU A 228 9.66 -18.67 -8.31
CA LEU A 228 8.94 -17.69 -7.50
C LEU A 228 7.86 -18.33 -6.60
N GLN A 229 7.81 -19.65 -6.50
CA GLN A 229 6.87 -20.34 -5.59
C GLN A 229 7.40 -20.46 -4.15
N SER A 230 8.60 -19.91 -3.87
CA SER A 230 9.24 -20.02 -2.54
C SER A 230 8.63 -19.09 -1.50
N TRP A 231 8.36 -19.62 -0.30
CA TRP A 231 7.91 -18.85 0.86
C TRP A 231 8.89 -17.73 1.26
N TRP A 232 10.20 -17.94 1.05
CA TRP A 232 11.21 -16.93 1.35
C TRP A 232 10.98 -15.64 0.56
N MET A 233 10.43 -15.71 -0.65
CA MET A 233 10.13 -14.54 -1.49
C MET A 233 9.14 -13.58 -0.85
N LYS A 234 8.10 -14.11 -0.19
CA LYS A 234 7.07 -13.32 0.48
C LYS A 234 7.65 -12.42 1.58
N ILE A 235 8.83 -12.74 2.12
CA ILE A 235 9.48 -12.01 3.21
C ILE A 235 10.66 -11.16 2.70
N HIS A 236 11.60 -11.75 1.95
CA HIS A 236 12.84 -11.04 1.59
C HIS A 236 12.60 -9.92 0.57
N VAL A 237 11.65 -10.09 -0.36
CA VAL A 237 11.40 -9.09 -1.40
C VAL A 237 10.86 -7.79 -0.78
N PRO A 238 9.80 -7.81 0.06
CA PRO A 238 9.39 -6.60 0.79
C PRO A 238 10.49 -6.01 1.68
N ALA A 239 11.27 -6.85 2.37
CA ALA A 239 12.37 -6.38 3.22
C ALA A 239 13.46 -5.63 2.42
N ASN A 240 13.80 -6.12 1.22
CA ASN A 240 14.73 -5.45 0.31
C ASN A 240 14.23 -4.05 -0.08
N PHE A 241 12.92 -3.89 -0.30
CA PHE A 241 12.36 -2.58 -0.65
C PHE A 241 12.30 -1.59 0.51
N ILE A 242 12.15 -2.07 1.75
CA ILE A 242 12.36 -1.21 2.92
C ILE A 242 13.81 -0.71 2.94
N GLY A 243 14.78 -1.57 2.62
CA GLY A 243 16.19 -1.20 2.46
C GLY A 243 16.42 -0.16 1.36
N TYR A 244 15.95 -0.42 0.14
CA TYR A 244 16.12 0.49 -1.00
C TYR A 244 15.37 1.81 -0.81
N GLY A 245 14.15 1.77 -0.27
CA GLY A 245 13.39 2.98 0.06
C GLY A 245 14.09 3.83 1.12
N SER A 246 14.73 3.19 2.12
CA SER A 246 15.54 3.90 3.12
C SER A 246 16.79 4.52 2.51
N PHE A 247 17.46 3.81 1.59
CA PHE A 247 18.61 4.33 0.84
C PHE A 247 18.24 5.50 -0.10
N ALA A 248 17.07 5.47 -0.72
CA ALA A 248 16.60 6.59 -1.56
C ALA A 248 16.37 7.89 -0.77
N LEU A 249 16.33 7.81 0.57
CA LEU A 249 16.08 8.93 1.47
C LEU A 249 17.34 9.41 2.22
N SER A 250 18.46 8.69 2.11
CA SER A 250 19.75 9.03 2.72
C SER A 250 20.58 9.95 1.83
#